data_AF-A0A2D9TA96-F1
#
_entry.id   AF-A0A2D9TA96-F1
#
_cell.length_a   1.000
_cell.length_b   1.000
_cell.length_c   1.000
_cell.angle_alpha   90.00
_cell.angle_beta   90.00
_cell.angle_gamma   90.00
#
_symmetry.space_group_name_H-M   'P 1'
#
loop_
_entity.id
_entity.type
_entity.pdbx_description
1 polymer ?
#
loop_
_entity_poly.entity_id
_entity_poly.type
_entity_poly.pdbx_seq_one_letter_code
_entity_poly.pdbx_strand_id
1 'polypeptide(L)'
;MSYDDDEVREILRRALVEDEGLGHDELAAAAAEVGIEPERFERAARAVRSERSREVAIERRRRRRGRALARSGLTYALINAFLFAVDFFSGGGWWFHWPLISMALLFALQTTAHFFADDEAAVRKDEERRAKQLRKRNRKERRAQRSEDRRARRRARKERLQDAEDRFEEAVEDGVARLLESLAAGLGGAKPRRPRGDFADFVARKEGRRPPEAKAPRENPARARGPAVRVEATESASAEEEEELREAMRELERELGR
;
A
#
# COMPACT_ATOMS: atom_id res chain seq x y z
N MET A 1 -52.80 8.98 -29.69
CA MET A 1 -52.84 9.35 -28.26
C MET A 1 -51.48 8.96 -27.71
N SER A 2 -50.67 9.91 -27.25
CA SER A 2 -49.35 9.63 -26.66
C SER A 2 -49.51 9.70 -25.15
N TYR A 3 -48.99 8.70 -24.45
CA TYR A 3 -48.88 8.76 -22.99
C TYR A 3 -47.67 9.61 -22.63
N ASP A 4 -47.78 10.35 -21.54
CA ASP A 4 -46.65 11.08 -20.97
C ASP A 4 -45.70 10.12 -20.23
N ASP A 5 -44.42 10.46 -20.13
CA ASP A 5 -43.40 9.64 -19.46
C ASP A 5 -43.79 9.32 -18.00
N ASP A 6 -44.45 10.26 -17.31
CA ASP A 6 -44.89 10.04 -15.93
C ASP A 6 -46.10 9.10 -15.85
N GLU A 7 -47.03 9.16 -16.80
CA GLU A 7 -48.15 8.22 -16.90
C GLU A 7 -47.66 6.80 -17.18
N VAL A 8 -46.71 6.64 -18.12
CA VAL A 8 -46.11 5.35 -18.44
C VAL A 8 -45.43 4.75 -17.20
N ARG A 9 -44.66 5.54 -16.46
CA ARG A 9 -44.00 5.08 -15.22
C ARG A 9 -44.99 4.64 -14.16
N GLU A 10 -46.08 5.38 -13.98
CA GLU A 10 -47.07 5.07 -12.95
C GLU A 10 -47.87 3.81 -13.30
N ILE A 11 -48.21 3.61 -14.58
CA ILE A 11 -48.85 2.38 -15.08
C ILE A 11 -47.92 1.18 -14.86
N LEU A 12 -46.65 1.30 -15.26
CA LEU A 12 -45.66 0.23 -15.05
C LEU A 12 -45.46 -0.07 -13.57
N ARG A 13 -45.38 0.96 -12.72
CA ARG A 13 -45.26 0.78 -11.26
C ARG A 13 -46.45 0.02 -10.69
N ARG A 14 -47.69 0.37 -11.07
CA ARG A 14 -48.89 -0.32 -10.57
C ARG A 14 -48.97 -1.77 -11.05
N ALA A 15 -48.68 -2.02 -12.34
CA ALA A 15 -48.66 -3.38 -12.88
C ALA A 15 -47.63 -4.27 -12.18
N LEU A 16 -46.42 -3.74 -11.92
CA LEU A 16 -45.35 -4.47 -11.24
C LEU A 16 -45.57 -4.68 -9.74
N VAL A 17 -46.56 -4.03 -9.12
CA VAL A 17 -46.92 -4.27 -7.71
C VAL A 17 -47.85 -5.48 -7.59
N GLU A 18 -48.59 -5.81 -8.65
CA GLU A 18 -49.51 -6.95 -8.67
C GLU A 18 -48.79 -8.28 -8.99
N ASP A 19 -47.68 -8.25 -9.74
CA ASP A 19 -46.83 -9.41 -9.98
C ASP A 19 -45.79 -9.62 -8.87
N GLU A 20 -45.61 -10.87 -8.42
CA GLU A 20 -44.52 -11.24 -7.52
C GLU A 20 -43.17 -10.97 -8.22
N GLY A 21 -42.34 -10.13 -7.58
CA GLY A 21 -41.25 -9.40 -8.24
C GLY A 21 -40.36 -10.21 -9.19
N LEU A 22 -40.18 -9.67 -10.40
CA LEU A 22 -39.31 -10.21 -11.45
C LEU A 22 -37.84 -10.28 -11.00
N GLY A 23 -37.17 -11.37 -11.36
CA GLY A 23 -35.74 -11.55 -11.17
C GLY A 23 -34.90 -10.56 -11.98
N HIS A 24 -33.67 -10.30 -11.55
CA HIS A 24 -32.74 -9.41 -12.28
C HIS A 24 -32.51 -9.87 -13.72
N ASP A 25 -32.39 -11.18 -13.93
CA ASP A 25 -32.13 -11.78 -15.24
C ASP A 25 -33.35 -11.69 -16.17
N GLU A 26 -34.56 -11.81 -15.61
CA GLU A 26 -35.83 -11.66 -16.34
C GLU A 26 -36.04 -10.20 -16.77
N LEU A 27 -35.74 -9.24 -15.88
CA LEU A 27 -35.77 -7.81 -16.20
C LEU A 27 -34.74 -7.44 -17.27
N ALA A 28 -33.56 -8.05 -17.24
CA ALA A 28 -32.54 -7.84 -18.25
C ALA A 28 -32.97 -8.39 -19.61
N ALA A 29 -33.62 -9.57 -19.63
CA ALA A 29 -34.18 -10.15 -20.85
C ALA A 29 -35.31 -9.28 -21.43
N ALA A 30 -36.27 -8.84 -20.61
CA ALA A 30 -37.34 -7.96 -21.04
C ALA A 30 -36.82 -6.61 -21.55
N ALA A 31 -35.80 -6.04 -20.91
CA ALA A 31 -35.15 -4.81 -21.37
C ALA A 31 -34.50 -5.00 -22.76
N ALA A 32 -33.87 -6.15 -23.00
CA ALA A 32 -33.28 -6.48 -24.29
C ALA A 32 -34.34 -6.65 -25.39
N GLU A 33 -35.50 -7.23 -25.09
CA GLU A 33 -36.62 -7.36 -26.02
C GLU A 33 -37.19 -6.00 -26.47
N VAL A 34 -37.18 -5.01 -25.57
CA VAL A 34 -37.59 -3.62 -25.87
C VAL A 34 -36.45 -2.82 -26.55
N GLY A 35 -35.30 -3.45 -26.80
CA GLY A 35 -34.15 -2.84 -27.48
C GLY A 35 -33.27 -1.97 -26.57
N ILE A 36 -33.36 -2.15 -25.25
CA ILE A 36 -32.45 -1.48 -24.31
C ILE A 36 -31.14 -2.25 -24.25
N GLU A 37 -30.03 -1.55 -24.51
CA GLU A 37 -28.70 -2.12 -24.43
C GLU A 37 -28.40 -2.67 -23.01
N PRO A 38 -27.85 -3.90 -22.89
CA PRO A 38 -27.55 -4.51 -21.58
C PRO A 38 -26.67 -3.64 -20.68
N GLU A 39 -25.69 -2.93 -21.25
CA GLU A 39 -24.83 -2.03 -20.49
C GLU A 39 -25.58 -0.81 -19.93
N ARG A 40 -26.58 -0.31 -20.66
CA ARG A 40 -27.44 0.80 -20.23
C ARG A 40 -28.36 0.35 -19.10
N PHE A 41 -28.95 -0.84 -19.23
CA PHE A 41 -29.76 -1.46 -18.18
C PHE A 41 -28.93 -1.68 -16.90
N GLU A 42 -27.74 -2.28 -17.00
CA GLU A 42 -26.87 -2.52 -15.85
C GLU A 42 -26.42 -1.23 -15.15
N ARG A 43 -26.12 -0.18 -15.92
CA ARG A 43 -25.82 1.15 -15.35
C ARG A 43 -27.02 1.71 -14.58
N ALA A 44 -28.23 1.63 -15.15
CA ALA A 44 -29.45 2.08 -14.49
C ALA A 44 -29.76 1.26 -13.23
N ALA A 45 -29.66 -0.08 -13.30
CA ALA A 45 -29.88 -0.97 -12.18
C ALA A 45 -28.88 -0.73 -11.04
N ARG A 46 -27.61 -0.41 -11.35
CA ARG A 46 -26.61 0.00 -10.36
C ARG A 46 -26.94 1.35 -9.74
N ALA A 47 -27.38 2.33 -10.53
CA ALA A 47 -27.77 3.64 -10.02
C ALA A 47 -28.93 3.52 -9.03
N VAL A 48 -30.00 2.81 -9.39
CA VAL A 48 -31.18 2.59 -8.53
C VAL A 48 -30.80 1.84 -7.25
N ARG A 49 -29.98 0.79 -7.34
CA ARG A 49 -29.49 0.07 -6.13
C ARG A 49 -28.68 0.98 -5.21
N SER A 50 -27.85 1.86 -5.77
CA SER A 50 -27.05 2.79 -4.98
C SER A 50 -27.93 3.82 -4.25
N GLU A 51 -28.97 4.33 -4.92
CA GLU A 51 -29.92 5.29 -4.36
C GLU A 51 -30.77 4.65 -3.25
N ARG A 52 -31.38 3.49 -3.51
CA ARG A 52 -32.12 2.74 -2.48
C ARG A 52 -31.25 2.39 -1.28
N SER A 53 -29.98 2.03 -1.51
CA SER A 53 -29.07 1.72 -0.40
C SER A 53 -28.79 2.93 0.49
N ARG A 54 -28.73 4.13 -0.10
CA ARG A 54 -28.61 5.40 0.63
C ARG A 54 -29.88 5.72 1.41
N GLU A 55 -31.04 5.62 0.78
CA GLU A 55 -32.33 5.83 1.43
C GLU A 55 -32.52 4.89 2.64
N VAL A 56 -32.24 3.60 2.45
CA VAL A 56 -32.30 2.60 3.53
C VAL A 56 -31.27 2.92 4.63
N ALA A 57 -30.07 3.41 4.28
CA ALA A 57 -29.08 3.81 5.27
C ALA A 57 -29.55 5.02 6.08
N ILE A 58 -30.13 6.03 5.43
CA ILE A 58 -30.74 7.21 6.05
C ILE A 58 -31.86 6.77 6.98
N GLU A 59 -32.78 5.93 6.52
CA GLU A 59 -33.91 5.48 7.31
C GLU A 59 -33.49 4.63 8.52
N ARG A 60 -32.53 3.70 8.34
CA ARG A 60 -31.95 2.94 9.45
C ARG A 60 -31.31 3.86 10.49
N ARG A 61 -30.64 4.92 10.05
CA ARG A 61 -30.03 5.91 10.93
C ARG A 61 -31.09 6.71 11.69
N ARG A 62 -32.13 7.16 11.00
CA ARG A 62 -33.29 7.84 11.60
C ARG A 62 -33.99 6.96 12.64
N ARG A 63 -34.22 5.66 12.35
CA ARG A 63 -34.80 4.70 13.29
C ARG A 63 -33.92 4.46 14.52
N ARG A 64 -32.60 4.31 14.33
CA ARG A 64 -31.64 4.16 15.45
C ARG A 64 -31.60 5.42 16.31
N ARG A 65 -31.62 6.61 15.69
CA ARG A 65 -31.70 7.90 16.38
C ARG A 65 -32.99 8.03 17.19
N GLY A 66 -34.14 7.70 16.61
CA GLY A 66 -35.43 7.73 17.31
C GLY A 66 -35.43 6.85 18.56
N ARG A 67 -34.84 5.65 18.49
CA ARG A 67 -34.68 4.78 19.66
C ARG A 67 -33.73 5.33 20.72
N ALA A 68 -32.61 5.92 20.31
CA ALA A 68 -31.67 6.55 21.24
C ALA A 68 -32.32 7.74 21.96
N LEU A 69 -33.00 8.61 21.22
CA LEU A 69 -33.75 9.74 21.77
C LEU A 69 -34.90 9.29 22.68
N ALA A 70 -35.64 8.25 22.30
CA ALA A 70 -36.71 7.70 23.14
C ALA A 70 -36.16 7.14 24.45
N ARG A 71 -35.01 6.47 24.43
CA ARG A 71 -34.35 5.94 25.64
C ARG A 71 -33.89 7.07 26.56
N SER A 72 -33.27 8.11 26.00
CA SER A 72 -32.86 9.30 26.77
C SER A 72 -34.08 10.03 27.34
N GLY A 73 -35.11 10.24 26.52
CA GLY A 73 -36.36 10.90 26.91
C GLY A 73 -37.11 10.14 28.01
N LEU A 74 -37.08 8.81 28.01
CA LEU A 74 -37.68 7.99 29.07
C LEU A 74 -36.99 8.24 30.42
N THR A 75 -35.67 8.31 30.45
CA THR A 75 -34.92 8.61 31.68
C THR A 75 -35.27 10.00 32.21
N TYR A 76 -35.34 11.00 31.32
CA TYR A 76 -35.79 12.34 31.72
C TYR A 76 -37.24 12.34 32.22
N ALA A 77 -38.14 11.64 31.55
CA ALA A 77 -39.55 11.52 31.98
C ALA A 77 -39.65 10.86 33.36
N LEU A 78 -38.85 9.83 33.64
CA LEU A 78 -38.80 9.18 34.95
C LEU A 78 -38.27 10.11 36.04
N ILE A 79 -37.21 10.87 35.77
CA ILE A 79 -36.68 11.86 36.73
C ILE A 79 -37.73 12.94 37.02
N ASN A 80 -38.39 13.47 36.00
CA ASN A 80 -39.44 14.48 36.17
C ASN A 80 -40.66 13.90 36.90
N ALA A 81 -41.06 12.67 36.61
CA ALA A 81 -42.15 11.99 37.32
C ALA A 81 -41.82 11.73 38.79
N PHE A 82 -40.58 11.33 39.10
CA PHE A 82 -40.11 11.16 40.46
C PHE A 82 -40.08 12.48 41.24
N LEU A 83 -39.55 13.53 40.61
CA LEU A 83 -39.40 14.84 41.23
C LEU A 83 -40.77 15.54 41.39
N PHE A 84 -41.72 15.31 40.48
CA PHE A 84 -43.13 15.68 40.63
C PHE A 84 -43.81 14.95 41.79
N ALA A 85 -43.56 13.64 41.95
CA ALA A 85 -44.11 12.88 43.07
C ALA A 85 -43.60 13.43 44.42
N VAL A 86 -42.30 13.75 44.52
CA VAL A 86 -41.71 14.35 45.73
C VAL A 86 -42.35 15.70 46.07
N ASP A 87 -42.61 16.55 45.08
CA ASP A 87 -43.26 17.84 45.29
C ASP A 87 -44.73 17.69 45.74
N PHE A 88 -45.45 16.74 45.13
CA PHE A 88 -46.82 16.40 45.52
C PHE A 88 -46.92 15.91 46.97
N PHE A 89 -45.97 15.08 47.41
CA PHE A 89 -45.94 14.59 48.81
C PHE A 89 -45.38 15.60 49.81
N SER A 90 -44.58 16.59 49.37
CA SER A 90 -43.95 17.60 50.26
C SER A 90 -44.85 18.78 50.61
N GLY A 91 -46.09 18.84 50.09
CA GLY A 91 -47.07 19.85 50.47
C GLY A 91 -47.03 21.15 49.66
N GLY A 92 -46.55 21.09 48.40
CA GLY A 92 -46.80 22.13 47.39
C GLY A 92 -45.95 23.40 47.51
N GLY A 93 -44.72 23.35 46.99
CA GLY A 93 -43.90 24.54 46.75
C GLY A 93 -43.57 24.69 45.28
N TRP A 94 -43.68 25.90 44.72
CA TRP A 94 -43.39 26.20 43.30
C TRP A 94 -41.91 25.99 42.89
N TRP A 95 -41.07 25.43 43.77
CA TRP A 95 -39.63 25.28 43.53
C TRP A 95 -39.31 24.19 42.49
N PHE A 96 -40.18 23.18 42.33
CA PHE A 96 -40.00 22.07 41.36
C PHE A 96 -39.96 22.55 39.89
N HIS A 97 -40.61 23.67 39.57
CA HIS A 97 -40.63 24.21 38.22
C HIS A 97 -39.25 24.69 37.74
N TRP A 98 -38.36 25.10 38.64
CA TRP A 98 -37.03 25.58 38.27
C TRP A 98 -36.14 24.47 37.69
N PRO A 99 -35.93 23.32 38.37
CA PRO A 99 -35.25 22.16 37.78
C PRO A 99 -35.91 21.66 36.51
N LEU A 100 -37.24 21.63 36.47
CA LEU A 100 -38.02 21.17 35.32
C LEU A 100 -37.75 22.04 34.09
N ILE A 101 -37.78 23.37 34.24
CA ILE A 101 -37.50 24.33 33.16
C ILE A 101 -36.03 24.25 32.73
N SER A 102 -35.08 24.15 33.67
CA SER A 102 -33.66 24.02 33.34
C SER A 102 -33.36 22.74 32.54
N MET A 103 -33.97 21.61 32.92
CA MET A 103 -33.82 20.34 32.21
C MET A 103 -34.56 20.33 30.87
N ALA A 104 -35.77 20.89 30.81
CA ALA A 104 -36.53 21.02 29.57
C ALA A 104 -35.77 21.87 28.53
N LEU A 105 -35.15 22.97 28.96
CA LEU A 105 -34.35 23.83 28.09
C LEU A 105 -33.09 23.11 27.58
N LEU A 106 -32.39 22.38 28.45
CA LEU A 106 -31.21 21.61 28.07
C LEU A 106 -31.56 20.50 27.05
N PHE A 107 -32.67 19.79 27.28
CA PHE A 107 -33.15 18.76 26.37
C PHE A 107 -33.64 19.36 25.04
N ALA A 108 -34.33 20.50 25.06
CA ALA A 108 -34.76 21.20 23.85
C ALA A 108 -33.56 21.64 22.99
N LEU A 109 -32.49 22.16 23.60
CA LEU A 109 -31.25 22.52 22.91
C LEU A 109 -30.53 21.28 22.34
N GLN A 110 -30.46 20.20 23.10
CA GLN A 110 -29.78 18.99 22.67
C GLN A 110 -30.53 18.27 21.54
N THR A 111 -31.87 18.27 21.59
CA THR A 111 -32.71 17.70 20.54
C THR A 111 -32.71 18.54 19.26
N THR A 112 -32.78 19.87 19.35
CA THR A 112 -32.69 20.74 18.16
C THR A 112 -31.37 20.56 17.42
N ALA A 113 -30.23 20.50 18.14
CA ALA A 113 -28.93 20.19 17.52
C ALA A 113 -28.90 18.83 16.80
N HIS A 114 -29.71 17.87 17.22
CA HIS A 114 -29.82 16.55 16.58
C HIS A 114 -30.85 16.49 15.43
N PHE A 115 -31.92 17.29 15.47
CA PHE A 115 -32.92 17.37 14.41
C PHE A 115 -32.44 18.19 13.20
N PHE A 116 -31.63 19.23 13.42
CA PHE A 116 -31.03 20.02 12.34
C PHE A 116 -29.75 19.38 11.75
N ALA A 117 -29.32 18.22 12.27
CA ALA A 117 -28.17 17.51 11.72
C ALA A 117 -28.56 16.78 10.43
N ASP A 118 -28.24 17.40 9.30
CA ASP A 118 -28.41 16.89 7.94
C ASP A 118 -27.93 15.44 7.80
N ASP A 119 -28.90 14.53 7.65
CA ASP A 119 -28.67 13.10 7.58
C ASP A 119 -27.97 12.69 6.29
N GLU A 120 -28.21 13.40 5.18
CA GLU A 120 -27.56 13.16 3.91
C GLU A 120 -26.08 13.53 3.97
N ALA A 121 -25.77 14.69 4.54
CA ALA A 121 -24.39 15.12 4.74
C ALA A 121 -23.60 14.13 5.61
N ALA A 122 -24.25 13.56 6.63
CA ALA A 122 -23.63 12.56 7.49
C ALA A 122 -23.38 11.23 6.78
N VAL A 123 -24.34 10.73 5.98
CA VAL A 123 -24.17 9.51 5.18
C VAL A 123 -23.06 9.69 4.14
N ARG A 124 -23.03 10.84 3.45
CA ARG A 124 -21.96 11.18 2.50
C ARG A 124 -20.58 11.16 3.17
N LYS A 125 -20.47 11.72 4.38
CA LYS A 125 -19.22 11.73 5.15
C LYS A 125 -18.77 10.31 5.56
N ASP A 126 -19.72 9.45 5.93
CA ASP A 126 -19.43 8.05 6.25
C ASP A 126 -19.01 7.24 5.01
N GLU A 127 -19.65 7.45 3.86
CA GLU A 127 -19.24 6.89 2.56
C GLU A 127 -17.81 7.32 2.20
N GLU A 128 -17.49 8.61 2.34
CA GLU A 128 -16.16 9.15 2.06
C GLU A 128 -15.09 8.54 2.98
N ARG A 129 -15.40 8.39 4.28
CA ARG A 129 -14.52 7.72 5.25
C ARG A 129 -14.24 6.27 4.86
N ARG A 130 -15.26 5.52 4.45
CA ARG A 130 -15.12 4.12 3.99
C ARG A 130 -14.29 4.06 2.71
N ALA A 131 -14.53 4.93 1.74
CA ALA A 131 -13.75 5.01 0.50
C ALA A 131 -12.27 5.30 0.79
N LYS A 132 -11.98 6.23 1.71
CA LYS A 132 -10.61 6.53 2.15
C LYS A 132 -9.94 5.33 2.82
N GLN A 133 -10.65 4.58 3.67
CA GLN A 133 -10.12 3.37 4.30
C GLN A 133 -9.80 2.27 3.28
N LEU A 134 -10.69 2.03 2.30
CA LEU A 134 -10.45 1.07 1.22
C LEU A 134 -9.23 1.46 0.38
N ARG A 135 -9.09 2.75 0.03
CA ARG A 135 -7.89 3.25 -0.68
C ARG A 135 -6.61 3.03 0.13
N LYS A 136 -6.63 3.28 1.44
CA LYS A 136 -5.49 3.00 2.33
C LYS A 136 -5.14 1.51 2.36
N ARG A 137 -6.14 0.63 2.43
CA ARG A 137 -5.95 -0.83 2.42
C ARG A 137 -5.34 -1.31 1.09
N ASN A 138 -5.91 -0.92 -0.04
CA ASN A 138 -5.37 -1.25 -1.37
C ASN A 138 -3.94 -0.72 -1.55
N ARG A 139 -3.62 0.47 -1.02
CA ARG A 139 -2.25 1.00 -1.07
C ARG A 139 -1.28 0.15 -0.26
N LYS A 140 -1.68 -0.36 0.90
CA LYS A 140 -0.86 -1.28 1.71
C LYS A 140 -0.65 -2.61 1.00
N GLU A 141 -1.70 -3.20 0.44
CA GLU A 141 -1.62 -4.46 -0.30
C GLU A 141 -0.71 -4.34 -1.53
N ARG A 142 -0.84 -3.26 -2.31
CA ARG A 142 0.08 -2.99 -3.44
C ARG A 142 1.52 -2.77 -2.99
N ARG A 143 1.75 -2.15 -1.84
CA ARG A 143 3.09 -1.99 -1.27
C ARG A 143 3.69 -3.33 -0.84
N ALA A 144 2.88 -4.21 -0.24
CA ALA A 144 3.29 -5.57 0.11
C ALA A 144 3.63 -6.40 -1.13
N GLN A 145 2.78 -6.39 -2.17
CA GLN A 145 3.06 -7.08 -3.42
C GLN A 145 4.35 -6.57 -4.09
N ARG A 146 4.58 -5.25 -4.08
CA ARG A 146 5.82 -4.67 -4.62
C ARG A 146 7.05 -5.06 -3.82
N SER A 147 6.95 -5.20 -2.50
CA SER A 147 8.08 -5.61 -1.68
C SER A 147 8.41 -7.10 -1.89
N GLU A 148 7.40 -7.94 -2.09
CA GLU A 148 7.55 -9.34 -2.47
C GLU A 148 8.18 -9.50 -3.86
N ASP A 149 7.69 -8.79 -4.88
CA ASP A 149 8.28 -8.80 -6.23
C ASP A 149 9.74 -8.34 -6.20
N ARG A 150 10.06 -7.29 -5.44
CA ARG A 150 11.46 -6.85 -5.24
C ARG A 150 12.33 -7.92 -4.60
N ARG A 151 11.81 -8.66 -3.61
CA ARG A 151 12.53 -9.78 -2.97
C ARG A 151 12.73 -10.94 -3.94
N ALA A 152 11.72 -11.29 -4.73
CA ALA A 152 11.80 -12.32 -5.75
C ALA A 152 12.85 -11.97 -6.82
N ARG A 153 12.83 -10.74 -7.34
CA ARG A 153 13.85 -10.25 -8.29
C ARG A 153 15.27 -10.28 -7.72
N ARG A 154 15.44 -9.91 -6.46
CA ARG A 154 16.76 -9.97 -5.79
C ARG A 154 17.26 -11.42 -5.66
N ARG A 155 16.39 -12.38 -5.36
CA ARG A 155 16.74 -13.81 -5.31
C ARG A 155 17.13 -14.33 -6.68
N ALA A 156 16.28 -14.10 -7.70
CA ALA A 156 16.58 -14.50 -9.07
C ALA A 156 17.88 -13.89 -9.61
N ARG A 157 18.20 -12.63 -9.23
CA ARG A 157 19.49 -12.02 -9.60
C ARG A 157 20.68 -12.70 -8.92
N LYS A 158 20.54 -13.11 -7.66
CA LYS A 158 21.59 -13.84 -6.94
C LYS A 158 21.83 -15.22 -7.55
N GLU A 159 20.76 -15.95 -7.84
CA GLU A 159 20.84 -17.26 -8.51
C GLU A 159 21.57 -17.14 -9.86
N ARG A 160 21.20 -16.15 -10.69
CA ARG A 160 21.90 -15.91 -11.97
C ARG A 160 23.38 -15.54 -11.83
N LEU A 161 23.76 -14.88 -10.73
CA LEU A 161 25.16 -14.55 -10.46
C LEU A 161 25.93 -15.80 -10.05
N GLN A 162 25.34 -16.64 -9.19
CA GLN A 162 25.92 -17.92 -8.79
C GLN A 162 26.08 -18.85 -9.99
N ASP A 163 25.05 -18.99 -10.84
CA ASP A 163 25.15 -19.78 -12.07
C ASP A 163 26.26 -19.27 -13.01
N ALA A 164 26.54 -17.96 -13.00
CA ALA A 164 27.60 -17.36 -13.81
C ALA A 164 28.99 -17.57 -13.17
N GLU A 165 29.09 -17.55 -11.84
CA GLU A 165 30.30 -17.88 -11.09
C GLU A 165 30.67 -19.35 -11.32
N ASP A 166 29.74 -20.29 -11.15
CA ASP A 166 29.97 -21.73 -11.34
C ASP A 166 30.49 -22.04 -12.76
N ARG A 167 29.87 -21.43 -13.79
CA ARG A 167 30.31 -21.59 -15.18
C ARG A 167 31.67 -20.98 -15.46
N PHE A 168 31.99 -19.88 -14.78
CA PHE A 168 33.30 -19.25 -14.91
C PHE A 168 34.37 -20.11 -14.25
N GLU A 169 34.11 -20.65 -13.07
CA GLU A 169 35.01 -21.59 -12.38
C GLU A 169 35.30 -22.81 -13.25
N GLU A 170 34.28 -23.46 -13.80
CA GLU A 170 34.43 -24.59 -14.72
C GLU A 170 35.29 -24.23 -15.94
N ALA A 171 35.04 -23.08 -16.57
CA ALA A 171 35.83 -22.62 -17.72
C ALA A 171 37.29 -22.31 -17.37
N VAL A 172 37.56 -21.81 -16.16
CA VAL A 172 38.92 -21.55 -15.65
C VAL A 172 39.65 -22.87 -15.40
N GLU A 173 39.00 -23.84 -14.76
CA GLU A 173 39.59 -25.17 -14.51
C GLU A 173 39.94 -25.86 -15.83
N ASP A 174 39.03 -25.86 -16.80
CA ASP A 174 39.25 -26.44 -18.14
C ASP A 174 40.40 -25.73 -18.88
N GLY A 175 40.43 -24.39 -18.80
CA GLY A 175 41.49 -23.58 -19.39
C GLY A 175 42.86 -23.85 -18.79
N VAL A 176 42.95 -23.94 -17.46
CA VAL A 176 44.19 -24.24 -16.74
C VAL A 176 44.66 -25.66 -17.04
N ALA A 177 43.76 -26.64 -17.05
CA ALA A 177 44.09 -28.03 -17.38
C ALA A 177 44.74 -28.14 -18.77
N ARG A 178 44.13 -27.52 -19.78
CA ARG A 178 44.68 -27.49 -21.15
C ARG A 178 46.02 -26.76 -21.23
N LEU A 179 46.18 -25.69 -20.46
CA LEU A 179 47.44 -24.94 -20.44
C LEU A 179 48.57 -25.76 -19.81
N LEU A 180 48.29 -26.46 -18.71
CA LEU A 180 49.24 -27.39 -18.07
C LEU A 180 49.56 -28.59 -18.96
N GLU A 181 48.57 -29.15 -19.65
CA GLU A 181 48.78 -30.23 -20.62
C GLU A 181 49.67 -29.79 -21.79
N SER A 182 49.43 -28.58 -22.33
CA SER A 182 50.26 -28.02 -23.40
C SER A 182 51.70 -27.73 -22.95
N LEU A 183 51.88 -27.27 -21.71
CA LEU A 183 53.21 -27.06 -21.12
C LEU A 183 53.92 -28.40 -20.88
N ALA A 184 53.22 -29.42 -20.38
CA ALA A 184 53.79 -30.75 -20.18
C ALA A 184 54.24 -31.38 -21.52
N ALA A 185 53.41 -31.27 -22.55
CA ALA A 185 53.75 -31.70 -23.91
C ALA A 185 54.94 -30.92 -24.49
N GLY A 186 55.01 -29.61 -24.25
CA GLY A 186 56.12 -28.75 -24.68
C GLY A 186 57.44 -29.00 -23.93
N LEU A 187 57.37 -29.43 -22.67
CA LEU A 187 58.55 -29.76 -21.84
C LEU A 187 59.14 -31.14 -22.16
N GLY A 188 58.38 -32.05 -22.78
CA GLY A 188 58.83 -33.37 -23.21
C GLY A 188 60.00 -33.39 -24.21
N GLY A 189 60.36 -32.24 -24.81
CA GLY A 189 61.50 -32.10 -25.72
C GLY A 189 62.64 -31.20 -25.21
N ALA A 190 62.49 -30.53 -24.07
CA ALA A 190 63.44 -29.52 -23.62
C ALA A 190 64.29 -30.01 -22.43
N LYS A 191 65.54 -30.39 -22.72
CA LYS A 191 66.59 -30.64 -21.72
C LYS A 191 66.64 -29.44 -20.75
N PRO A 192 66.62 -29.64 -19.41
CA PRO A 192 66.52 -28.53 -18.48
C PRO A 192 67.72 -27.59 -18.63
N ARG A 193 67.47 -26.40 -19.17
CA ARG A 193 68.44 -25.30 -19.12
C ARG A 193 68.44 -24.78 -17.69
N ARG A 194 69.57 -24.96 -16.99
CA ARG A 194 69.81 -24.36 -15.66
C ARG A 194 69.44 -22.87 -15.68
N PRO A 195 68.65 -22.38 -14.71
CA PRO A 195 68.34 -20.96 -14.60
C PRO A 195 69.62 -20.19 -14.25
N ARG A 196 70.10 -19.36 -15.18
CA ARG A 196 71.01 -18.24 -14.88
C ARG A 196 70.13 -17.04 -14.56
N GLY A 197 69.87 -16.84 -13.29
CA GLY A 197 69.18 -15.65 -12.75
C GLY A 197 69.55 -15.48 -11.29
N ASP A 198 69.33 -14.28 -10.76
CA ASP A 198 69.80 -13.76 -9.46
C ASP A 198 69.68 -14.71 -8.26
N PHE A 199 68.74 -15.66 -8.30
CA PHE A 199 68.59 -16.71 -7.30
C PHE A 199 69.76 -17.72 -7.28
N ALA A 200 70.32 -18.09 -8.44
CA ALA A 200 71.50 -18.95 -8.52
C ALA A 200 72.75 -18.25 -7.96
N ASP A 201 72.87 -16.94 -8.17
CA ASP A 201 73.94 -16.12 -7.59
C ASP A 201 73.75 -15.95 -6.07
N PHE A 202 72.51 -15.85 -5.59
CA PHE A 202 72.20 -15.83 -4.16
C PHE A 202 72.59 -17.15 -3.48
N VAL A 203 72.28 -18.30 -4.10
CA VAL A 203 72.67 -19.63 -3.58
C VAL A 203 74.20 -19.80 -3.61
N ALA A 204 74.88 -19.39 -4.68
CA ALA A 204 76.34 -19.44 -4.77
C ALA A 204 77.04 -18.56 -3.72
N ARG A 205 76.45 -17.39 -3.39
CA ARG A 205 76.93 -16.48 -2.34
C ARG A 205 76.77 -17.07 -0.94
N LYS A 206 75.71 -17.85 -0.71
CA LYS A 206 75.47 -18.57 0.55
C LYS A 206 76.39 -19.79 0.72
N GLU A 207 76.80 -20.41 -0.38
CA GLU A 207 77.74 -21.55 -0.41
C GLU A 207 79.24 -21.14 -0.46
N GLY A 208 79.56 -19.84 -0.34
CA GLY A 208 80.94 -19.36 -0.21
C GLY A 208 81.79 -19.39 -1.49
N ARG A 209 81.18 -19.55 -2.67
CA ARG A 209 81.90 -19.48 -3.95
C ARG A 209 81.83 -18.06 -4.55
N ARG A 210 82.98 -17.53 -4.96
CA ARG A 210 83.10 -16.20 -5.59
C ARG A 210 82.43 -16.18 -6.98
N PRO A 211 81.51 -15.24 -7.28
CA PRO A 211 80.94 -15.11 -8.61
C PRO A 211 81.93 -14.44 -9.59
N PRO A 212 81.91 -14.81 -10.89
CA PRO A 212 82.71 -14.15 -11.92
C PRO A 212 82.16 -12.74 -12.27
N GLU A 213 83.05 -11.82 -12.60
CA GLU A 213 82.80 -10.39 -12.84
C GLU A 213 81.68 -10.12 -13.87
N ALA A 214 80.70 -9.31 -13.46
CA ALA A 214 79.56 -8.90 -14.27
C ALA A 214 79.90 -7.70 -15.18
N LYS A 215 79.58 -7.79 -16.48
CA LYS A 215 79.54 -6.64 -17.39
C LYS A 215 78.18 -5.91 -17.25
N ALA A 216 78.23 -4.58 -17.27
CA ALA A 216 77.12 -3.66 -17.00
C ALA A 216 75.89 -3.87 -17.94
N PRO A 217 74.65 -3.67 -17.44
CA PRO A 217 73.44 -3.82 -18.23
C PRO A 217 73.12 -2.56 -19.04
N ARG A 218 72.72 -2.76 -20.31
CA ARG A 218 72.12 -1.71 -21.16
C ARG A 218 70.64 -1.53 -20.78
N GLU A 219 70.26 -0.28 -20.50
CA GLU A 219 68.87 0.14 -20.29
C GLU A 219 68.02 -0.08 -21.55
N ASN A 220 66.82 -0.62 -21.39
CA ASN A 220 65.82 -0.73 -22.45
C ASN A 220 64.55 0.07 -22.04
N PRO A 221 64.27 1.22 -22.67
CA PRO A 221 63.16 2.09 -22.30
C PRO A 221 61.88 1.69 -23.06
N ALA A 222 61.15 0.71 -22.55
CA ALA A 222 59.79 0.42 -23.03
C ALA A 222 58.94 -0.32 -21.98
N ARG A 223 58.48 0.41 -20.96
CA ARG A 223 57.33 -0.02 -20.15
C ARG A 223 56.29 1.10 -20.14
N ALA A 224 55.35 0.97 -21.07
CA ALA A 224 54.18 1.82 -21.18
C ALA A 224 53.25 1.64 -19.97
N ARG A 225 52.77 2.78 -19.46
CA ARG A 225 51.76 2.90 -18.40
C ARG A 225 50.42 2.34 -18.86
N GLY A 226 49.82 1.47 -18.07
CA GLY A 226 48.40 1.11 -18.21
C GLY A 226 47.47 2.21 -17.66
N PRO A 227 46.20 2.27 -18.11
CA PRO A 227 45.29 3.34 -17.73
C PRO A 227 44.75 3.16 -16.30
N ALA A 228 44.85 4.21 -15.49
CA ALA A 228 44.23 4.28 -14.18
C ALA A 228 42.74 4.60 -14.33
N VAL A 229 41.87 3.65 -13.99
CA VAL A 229 40.42 3.88 -13.90
C VAL A 229 40.15 4.60 -12.59
N ARG A 230 39.75 5.88 -12.69
CA ARG A 230 39.32 6.72 -11.58
C ARG A 230 37.83 6.52 -11.36
N VAL A 231 37.46 5.93 -10.22
CA VAL A 231 36.05 5.82 -9.79
C VAL A 231 35.68 7.14 -9.13
N GLU A 232 34.87 7.96 -9.81
CA GLU A 232 34.21 9.11 -9.19
C GLU A 232 33.10 8.60 -8.28
N ALA A 233 33.29 8.76 -6.97
CA ALA A 233 32.24 8.54 -5.99
C ALA A 233 31.18 9.64 -6.18
N THR A 234 29.97 9.23 -6.52
CA THR A 234 28.80 10.10 -6.63
C THR A 234 28.28 10.45 -5.23
N GLU A 235 28.88 11.48 -4.61
CA GLU A 235 28.41 12.10 -3.36
C GLU A 235 27.04 12.80 -3.46
N SER A 236 26.45 12.86 -4.66
CA SER A 236 25.16 13.52 -4.90
C SER A 236 23.95 12.68 -4.51
N ALA A 237 24.08 11.35 -4.37
CA ALA A 237 22.94 10.50 -4.00
C ALA A 237 22.62 10.52 -2.49
N SER A 238 23.61 10.81 -1.64
CA SER A 238 23.42 10.81 -0.18
C SER A 238 22.72 12.06 0.36
N ALA A 239 22.83 13.19 -0.33
CA ALA A 239 22.21 14.44 0.12
C ALA A 239 20.67 14.43 -0.05
N GLU A 240 20.18 13.87 -1.16
CA GLU A 240 18.74 13.77 -1.44
C GLU A 240 18.06 12.75 -0.51
N GLU A 241 18.71 11.61 -0.24
CA GLU A 241 18.19 10.60 0.68
C GLU A 241 18.12 11.11 2.13
N GLU A 242 19.09 11.92 2.58
CA GLU A 242 19.05 12.54 3.90
C GLU A 242 17.93 13.59 4.04
N GLU A 243 17.63 14.32 2.97
CA GLU A 243 16.56 15.33 2.96
C GLU A 243 15.17 14.68 3.01
N GLU A 244 14.95 13.61 2.24
CA GLU A 244 13.70 12.83 2.29
C GLU A 244 13.47 12.19 3.66
N LEU A 245 14.52 11.68 4.31
CA LEU A 245 14.45 11.10 5.66
C LEU A 245 14.08 12.14 6.73
N ARG A 246 14.63 13.36 6.63
CA ARG A 246 14.29 14.47 7.55
C ARG A 246 12.85 14.93 7.36
N GLU A 247 12.35 14.96 6.12
CA GLU A 247 10.98 15.35 5.85
C GLU A 247 9.97 14.30 6.36
N ALA A 248 10.27 13.01 6.17
CA ALA A 248 9.47 11.92 6.70
C ALA A 248 9.41 11.90 8.24
N MET A 249 10.50 12.24 8.92
CA MET A 249 10.51 12.35 10.39
C MET A 249 9.63 13.50 10.90
N ARG A 250 9.65 14.66 10.24
CA ARG A 250 8.78 15.80 10.61
C ARG A 250 7.31 15.49 10.41
N GLU A 251 6.97 14.70 9.38
CA GLU A 251 5.58 14.27 9.16
C GLU A 251 5.12 13.32 10.26
N LEU A 252 5.98 12.40 10.71
CA LEU A 252 5.70 11.47 11.79
C LEU A 252 5.48 12.17 13.15
N GLU A 253 6.29 13.19 13.47
CA GLU A 253 6.15 13.97 14.70
C GLU A 253 4.82 14.75 14.75
N ARG A 254 4.34 15.24 13.60
CA ARG A 254 3.02 15.90 13.52
C ARG A 254 1.85 14.94 13.73
N GLU A 255 2.01 13.68 13.36
CA GLU A 255 0.99 12.65 13.58
C GLU A 255 0.96 12.14 15.02
N LEU A 256 2.10 12.11 15.72
CA LEU A 256 2.21 11.65 17.12
C LEU A 256 1.88 12.73 18.16
N GLY A 257 1.92 14.01 17.78
CA GLY A 257 1.63 15.16 18.65
C GLY A 257 0.15 15.58 18.75
N ARG A 258 -0.80 14.76 18.28
CA ARG A 258 -2.26 14.99 18.39
C ARG A 258 -2.94 13.82 19.07
#